data_AF-A0A968WJA0-F1
#
_entry.id   AF-A0A968WJA0-F1
#
_cell.length_a   1.000
_cell.length_b   1.000
_cell.length_c   1.000
_cell.angle_alpha   90.00
_cell.angle_beta   90.00
_cell.angle_gamma   90.00
#
_symmetry.space_group_name_H-M   'P 1'
#
loop_
_entity.id
_entity.type
_entity.pdbx_description
1 polymer ?
#
loop_
_entity_poly.entity_id
_entity_poly.type
_entity_poly.pdbx_seq_one_letter_code
_entity_poly.pdbx_strand_id
1 'polypeptide(L)'
;MAKQRFPKFQLGRSEPISQAGFQAQLKSLLHQQKYRQALDEIQKIKRAQPDLTFTPAEAEIWLLRGKQEFQKKDFKQAETSLQRSLELGGVGEAHYWLAKCLLERNQIDRRSL
;
A
#
# COMPACT_ATOMS: atom_id res chain seq x y z
N MET A 1 -28.59 -12.16 50.42
CA MET A 1 -28.51 -11.55 49.07
C MET A 1 -27.05 -11.37 48.68
N ALA A 2 -26.49 -12.26 47.87
CA ALA A 2 -25.09 -12.21 47.45
C ALA A 2 -24.94 -11.38 46.17
N LYS A 3 -24.18 -10.29 46.22
CA LYS A 3 -23.81 -9.50 45.05
C LYS A 3 -22.68 -10.24 44.34
N GLN A 4 -23.00 -11.01 43.30
CA GLN A 4 -22.00 -11.55 42.38
C GLN A 4 -21.34 -10.38 41.64
N ARG A 5 -20.04 -10.22 41.89
CA ARG A 5 -19.19 -9.22 41.26
C ARG A 5 -18.58 -9.87 40.03
N PHE A 6 -19.17 -9.62 38.87
CA PHE A 6 -18.62 -10.08 37.59
C PHE A 6 -17.22 -9.49 37.38
N PRO A 7 -16.23 -10.30 36.94
CA PRO A 7 -14.92 -9.76 36.59
C PRO A 7 -15.06 -8.87 35.35
N LYS A 8 -14.54 -7.65 35.45
CA LYS A 8 -14.42 -6.74 34.31
C LYS A 8 -13.43 -7.37 33.33
N PHE A 9 -13.92 -7.91 32.22
CA PHE A 9 -13.09 -8.19 31.06
C PHE A 9 -12.41 -6.89 30.66
N GLN A 10 -11.11 -6.79 30.90
CA GLN A 10 -10.29 -5.70 30.40
C GLN A 10 -10.21 -5.85 28.88
N LEU A 11 -11.03 -5.06 28.19
CA LEU A 11 -11.05 -4.98 26.74
C LEU A 11 -9.69 -4.47 26.25
N GLY A 12 -8.98 -5.33 25.53
CA GLY A 12 -8.20 -4.93 24.36
C GLY A 12 -6.82 -4.33 24.60
N ARG A 13 -5.89 -5.07 25.20
CA ARG A 13 -4.55 -5.09 24.60
C ARG A 13 -4.64 -6.06 23.42
N SER A 14 -4.98 -5.55 22.24
CA SER A 14 -4.77 -6.31 21.01
C SER A 14 -3.30 -6.72 21.01
N GLU A 15 -3.02 -8.02 21.05
CA GLU A 15 -1.65 -8.51 20.98
C GLU A 15 -0.93 -7.84 19.80
N PRO A 16 0.35 -7.47 19.96
CA PRO A 16 1.13 -6.94 18.86
C PRO A 16 1.00 -7.89 17.66
N ILE A 17 0.57 -7.37 16.51
CA ILE A 17 0.48 -8.17 15.29
C ILE A 17 1.88 -8.72 15.04
N SER A 18 2.03 -10.04 15.01
CA SER A 18 3.32 -10.65 14.75
C SER A 18 3.81 -10.29 13.35
N GLN A 19 5.12 -10.11 13.19
CA GLN A 19 5.74 -9.83 11.89
C GLN A 19 5.32 -10.87 10.83
N ALA A 20 5.30 -12.15 11.21
CA ALA A 20 4.88 -13.24 10.34
C ALA A 20 3.40 -13.13 9.93
N GLY A 21 2.52 -12.77 10.87
CA GLY A 21 1.10 -12.58 10.60
C GLY A 21 0.85 -11.43 9.63
N PHE A 22 1.50 -10.28 9.88
CA PHE A 22 1.43 -9.13 8.97
C PHE A 22 2.00 -9.46 7.59
N GLN A 23 3.14 -10.14 7.53
CA GLN A 23 3.77 -10.57 6.28
C GLN A 23 2.85 -11.48 5.45
N ALA A 24 2.15 -12.42 6.10
CA ALA A 24 1.19 -13.31 5.43
C ALA A 24 -0.03 -12.53 4.89
N GLN A 25 -0.57 -11.61 5.68
CA GLN A 25 -1.67 -10.73 5.26
C GLN A 25 -1.25 -9.88 4.05
N LEU A 26 -0.07 -9.24 4.12
CA LEU A 26 0.45 -8.41 3.05
C LEU A 26 0.60 -9.21 1.75
N LYS A 27 1.23 -10.39 1.81
CA LYS A 27 1.36 -11.29 0.65
C LYS A 27 0.01 -11.64 0.04
N SER A 28 -1.00 -11.95 0.86
CA SER A 28 -2.35 -12.27 0.39
C SER A 28 -3.00 -11.08 -0.34
N LEU A 29 -2.85 -9.86 0.20
CA LEU A 29 -3.38 -8.64 -0.44
C LEU A 29 -2.68 -8.37 -1.78
N LEU A 30 -1.37 -8.53 -1.86
CA LEU A 30 -0.60 -8.32 -3.09
C LEU A 30 -0.93 -9.37 -4.16
N HIS A 31 -1.10 -10.64 -3.78
CA HIS A 31 -1.54 -11.69 -4.71
C HIS A 31 -2.91 -11.38 -5.31
N GLN A 32 -3.80 -10.77 -4.52
CA GLN A 32 -5.12 -10.31 -4.97
C GLN A 32 -5.10 -8.94 -5.67
N GLN A 33 -3.92 -8.34 -5.89
CA GLN A 33 -3.74 -6.98 -6.41
C GLN A 33 -4.51 -5.89 -5.63
N LYS A 34 -4.77 -6.12 -4.34
CA LYS A 34 -5.46 -5.19 -3.45
C LYS A 34 -4.50 -4.15 -2.88
N TYR A 35 -3.80 -3.43 -3.76
CA TYR A 35 -2.71 -2.52 -3.36
C TYR A 35 -3.15 -1.39 -2.42
N ARG A 36 -4.36 -0.83 -2.64
CA ARG A 36 -4.90 0.20 -1.73
C ARG A 36 -5.04 -0.33 -0.30
N GLN A 37 -5.64 -1.51 -0.15
CA GLN A 37 -5.80 -2.13 1.17
C GLN A 37 -4.44 -2.48 1.79
N ALA A 38 -3.49 -2.98 0.98
CA ALA A 38 -2.12 -3.24 1.46
C ALA A 38 -1.47 -1.97 2.03
N LEU A 39 -1.60 -0.84 1.34
CA LEU A 39 -1.05 0.45 1.78
C LEU A 39 -1.76 0.98 3.04
N ASP A 40 -3.08 0.82 3.15
CA ASP A 40 -3.83 1.18 4.35
C ASP A 40 -3.37 0.34 5.57
N GLU A 41 -3.14 -0.96 5.40
CA GLU A 41 -2.62 -1.83 6.46
C GLU A 41 -1.17 -1.50 6.82
N ILE A 42 -0.32 -1.14 5.85
CA ILE A 42 1.03 -0.64 6.11
C ILE A 42 1.00 0.65 6.93
N GLN A 43 0.09 1.58 6.63
CA GLN A 43 -0.02 2.81 7.40
C GLN A 43 -0.43 2.52 8.86
N LYS A 44 -1.35 1.57 9.08
CA LYS A 44 -1.73 1.13 10.43
C LYS A 44 -0.55 0.48 11.15
N ILE A 45 0.18 -0.42 10.48
CA ILE A 45 1.29 -1.13 11.12
C ILE A 45 2.43 -0.20 11.49
N LYS A 46 2.77 0.78 10.63
CA LYS A 46 3.80 1.78 10.93
C LYS A 46 3.45 2.65 12.15
N ARG A 47 2.17 2.94 12.36
CA ARG A 47 1.70 3.68 13.55
C ARG A 47 1.76 2.84 14.82
N ALA A 48 1.45 1.55 14.72
CA ALA A 48 1.40 0.65 15.87
C ALA A 48 2.78 0.08 16.25
N GLN A 49 3.61 -0.21 15.24
CA GLN A 49 4.91 -0.90 15.34
C GLN A 49 5.87 -0.31 14.30
N PRO A 50 6.45 0.88 14.54
CA PRO A 50 7.29 1.59 13.56
C PRO A 50 8.57 0.81 13.18
N ASP A 51 9.07 -0.04 14.07
CA ASP A 51 10.26 -0.85 13.85
C ASP A 51 9.97 -2.18 13.11
N LEU A 52 8.69 -2.47 12.83
CA LEU A 52 8.30 -3.69 12.14
C LEU A 52 8.76 -3.63 10.67
N THR A 53 9.63 -4.55 10.29
CA THR A 53 10.08 -4.69 8.91
C THR A 53 9.23 -5.71 8.16
N PHE A 54 9.02 -5.49 6.86
CA PHE A 54 8.21 -6.34 6.00
C PHE A 54 8.70 -6.25 4.55
N THR A 55 8.33 -7.25 3.75
CA THR A 55 8.65 -7.32 2.33
C THR A 55 7.41 -7.66 1.48
N PRO A 56 7.26 -7.09 0.28
CA PRO A 56 8.08 -6.03 -0.33
C PRO A 56 7.95 -4.69 0.40
N ALA A 57 8.89 -3.78 0.16
CA ALA A 57 8.87 -2.44 0.76
C ALA A 57 7.68 -1.61 0.23
N GLU A 58 7.26 -0.60 0.99
CA GLU A 58 6.13 0.24 0.59
C GLU A 58 6.32 0.89 -0.79
N ALA A 59 7.54 1.33 -1.12
CA ALA A 59 7.88 1.88 -2.44
C ALA A 59 7.55 0.92 -3.60
N GLU A 60 7.83 -0.38 -3.42
CA GLU A 60 7.55 -1.39 -4.43
C GLU A 60 6.04 -1.66 -4.58
N ILE A 61 5.28 -1.57 -3.49
CA ILE A 61 3.82 -1.71 -3.53
C ILE A 61 3.18 -0.53 -4.27
N TRP A 62 3.68 0.69 -4.08
CA TRP A 62 3.30 1.85 -4.88
C TRP A 62 3.63 1.68 -6.37
N LEU A 63 4.80 1.10 -6.69
CA LEU A 63 5.17 0.76 -8.08
C LEU A 63 4.17 -0.24 -8.69
N LEU A 64 3.83 -1.32 -7.98
CA LEU A 64 2.86 -2.31 -8.45
C LEU A 64 1.48 -1.70 -8.68
N ARG A 65 1.02 -0.83 -7.77
CA ARG A 65 -0.23 -0.07 -7.93
C ARG A 65 -0.19 0.80 -9.18
N GLY A 66 0.88 1.56 -9.39
CA GLY A 66 1.05 2.41 -10.56
C GLY A 66 1.04 1.63 -11.88
N LYS A 67 1.70 0.46 -11.93
CA LYS A 67 1.66 -0.45 -13.09
C LYS A 67 0.24 -0.95 -13.37
N GLN A 68 -0.53 -1.30 -12.34
CA GLN A 68 -1.92 -1.73 -12.50
C GLN A 68 -2.83 -0.59 -13.02
N GLU A 69 -2.64 0.63 -12.51
CA GLU A 69 -3.39 1.81 -12.96
C GLU A 69 -3.05 2.17 -14.41
N PHE A 70 -1.77 2.07 -14.79
CA PHE A 70 -1.33 2.23 -16.17
C PHE A 70 -2.01 1.22 -17.10
N GLN A 71 -2.08 -0.06 -16.71
CA GLN A 71 -2.77 -1.09 -17.49
C GLN A 71 -4.26 -0.79 -17.67
N LYS A 72 -4.89 -0.15 -16.68
CA LYS A 72 -6.28 0.33 -16.74
C LYS A 72 -6.45 1.63 -17.52
N LYS A 73 -5.36 2.17 -18.11
CA LYS A 73 -5.30 3.47 -18.79
C LYS A 73 -5.64 4.66 -17.88
N ASP A 74 -5.59 4.47 -16.57
CA ASP A 74 -5.73 5.55 -15.60
C ASP A 74 -4.36 6.20 -15.37
N PHE A 75 -3.87 6.91 -16.40
CA PHE A 75 -2.51 7.47 -16.40
C PHE A 75 -2.31 8.53 -15.32
N LYS A 76 -3.38 9.22 -14.90
CA LYS A 76 -3.31 10.22 -13.83
C LYS A 76 -3.05 9.55 -12.47
N GLN A 77 -3.79 8.49 -12.15
CA GLN A 77 -3.57 7.76 -10.90
C GLN A 77 -2.25 7.00 -10.94
N ALA A 78 -1.90 6.41 -12.08
CA ALA A 78 -0.63 5.72 -12.28
C ALA A 78 0.56 6.63 -11.99
N GLU A 79 0.56 7.85 -12.54
CA GLU A 79 1.58 8.86 -12.27
C GLU A 79 1.71 9.15 -10.78
N THR A 80 0.59 9.37 -10.08
CA THR A 80 0.59 9.65 -8.64
C THR A 80 1.18 8.49 -7.83
N SER A 81 0.81 7.25 -8.16
CA SER A 81 1.36 6.06 -7.50
C SER A 81 2.86 5.91 -7.74
N LEU A 82 3.33 6.16 -8.96
CA LEU A 82 4.73 6.03 -9.33
C LEU A 82 5.59 7.13 -8.69
N GLN A 83 5.07 8.35 -8.59
CA GLN A 83 5.71 9.43 -7.82
C GLN A 83 5.87 9.05 -6.35
N ARG A 84 4.82 8.50 -5.71
CA ARG A 84 4.93 7.99 -4.33
C ARG A 84 5.96 6.87 -4.18
N SER A 85 6.09 5.99 -5.17
CA SER A 85 7.15 4.99 -5.19
C SER A 85 8.54 5.64 -5.14
N LEU A 86 8.79 6.64 -6.00
CA LEU A 86 10.06 7.37 -6.05
C LEU A 86 10.37 8.12 -4.75
N GLU A 87 9.39 8.81 -4.18
CA GLU A 87 9.54 9.53 -2.90
C GLU A 87 9.93 8.60 -1.74
N LEU A 88 9.50 7.33 -1.80
CA LEU A 88 9.83 6.30 -0.81
C LEU A 88 11.12 5.52 -1.16
N GLY A 89 11.91 6.00 -2.13
CA GLY A 89 13.18 5.39 -2.52
C GLY A 89 13.08 4.35 -3.62
N GLY A 90 11.94 4.24 -4.29
CA GLY A 90 11.81 3.49 -5.54
C GLY A 90 12.75 4.06 -6.61
N VAL A 91 13.36 3.17 -7.40
CA VAL A 91 14.28 3.54 -8.49
C VAL A 91 14.06 2.62 -9.69
N GLY A 92 14.83 2.80 -10.78
CA GLY A 92 14.80 1.92 -11.95
C GLY A 92 13.43 1.87 -12.63
N GLU A 93 12.66 0.80 -12.36
CA GLU A 93 11.32 0.60 -12.92
C GLU A 93 10.37 1.77 -12.64
N ALA A 94 10.44 2.39 -11.45
CA ALA A 94 9.54 3.50 -11.12
C ALA A 94 9.71 4.71 -12.05
N HIS A 95 10.96 5.09 -12.39
CA HIS A 95 11.23 6.15 -13.38
C HIS A 95 10.75 5.75 -14.78
N TYR A 96 11.00 4.50 -15.18
CA TYR A 96 10.58 3.98 -16.48
C TYR A 96 9.06 4.04 -16.67
N TRP A 97 8.30 3.54 -15.69
CA TRP A 97 6.84 3.56 -15.74
C TRP A 97 6.28 4.97 -15.63
N LEU A 98 6.93 5.86 -14.86
CA LEU A 98 6.52 7.26 -14.77
C LEU A 98 6.70 7.97 -16.11
N ALA A 99 7.84 7.78 -16.77
CA ALA A 99 8.08 8.32 -18.11
C ALA A 99 7.02 7.83 -19.11
N LYS A 100 6.67 6.54 -19.07
CA LYS A 100 5.57 5.98 -19.88
C LYS A 100 4.23 6.66 -19.61
N CYS A 101 3.87 6.88 -18.33
CA CYS A 101 2.62 7.57 -17.97
C CYS A 101 2.57 8.97 -18.58
N LEU A 102 3.66 9.74 -18.46
CA LEU A 102 3.73 11.11 -18.96
C LEU A 102 3.61 11.17 -20.49
N LEU A 103 4.21 10.22 -21.20
CA LEU A 103 4.09 10.12 -22.65
C LEU A 103 2.65 9.82 -23.10
N GLU A 104 1.95 8.90 -22.42
CA GLU A 104 0.55 8.60 -22.72
C GLU A 104 -0.36 9.80 -22.46
N ARG A 105 -0.15 10.52 -21.35
CA ARG A 105 -0.92 11.74 -21.03
C ARG A 105 -0.75 12.82 -22.10
N ASN A 106 0.48 13.14 -22.48
CA ASN A 106 0.76 14.13 -23.51
C ASN A 106 0.15 13.75 -24.87
N GLN A 107 0.13 12.45 -25.22
CA GLN A 107 -0.52 11.99 -26.44
C GLN A 107 -2.05 12.18 -26.40
N ILE A 108 -2.68 11.94 -25.25
CA ILE A 108 -4.12 12.16 -25.07
C ILE A 108 -4.43 13.65 -25.20
N ASP A 109 -3.68 14.51 -24.49
CA ASP A 109 -3.89 15.96 -24.51
C ASP A 109 -3.79 16.53 -25.94
N ARG A 110 -2.85 16.01 -26.74
CA ARG A 110 -2.71 16.38 -28.17
C ARG A 110 -3.85 15.92 -29.06
N ARG A 111 -4.54 14.83 -28.73
CA ARG A 111 -5.67 14.29 -29.52
C ARG A 111 -7.01 14.93 -29.17
N SER A 112 -7.08 15.63 -28.02
CA SER A 112 -8.28 16.33 -27.57
C SER A 112 -8.35 17.81 -28.02
N LEU A 113 -7.36 18.28 -28.79
CA LEU A 113 -7.29 19.60 -29.41
C LEU A 113 -7.70 19.51 -30.89
#